data_AF-A0A7S3CU89-F1
#
_entry.id   AF-A0A7S3CU89-F1
#
_cell.length_a   1.000
_cell.length_b   1.000
_cell.length_c   1.000
_cell.angle_alpha   90.00
_cell.angle_beta   90.00
_cell.angle_gamma   90.00
#
_symmetry.space_group_name_H-M   'P 1'
#
loop_
_entity.id
_entity.type
_entity.pdbx_description
1 polymer ?
#
loop_
_entity_poly.entity_id
_entity_poly.type
_entity_poly.pdbx_seq_one_letter_code
_entity_poly.pdbx_strand_id
1 'polypeptide(L)'
;GVWSLLFKANADGSPRIPHDTKYKINIEASNGTKMDRNSAWARFYKQDPKTSLYDCVFWNPPQKYSWNHVRPVAQPEQSVRIYECHVGMAQEFGRVSSYRDFADYNLPRCKEYGYNV
;
A
#
# COMPACT_ATOMS: atom_id res chain seq x y z
N GLY A 1 -0.09 -12.26 25.97
CA GLY A 1 0.05 -12.69 24.57
C GLY A 1 -0.09 -11.52 23.60
N VAL A 2 -1.18 -10.74 23.72
CA VAL A 2 -1.40 -9.53 22.91
C VAL A 2 -0.91 -8.30 23.67
N TRP A 3 -0.25 -7.39 22.97
CA TRP A 3 0.24 -6.12 23.49
C TRP A 3 -0.54 -4.98 22.84
N SER A 4 -0.87 -3.93 23.60
CA SER A 4 -1.56 -2.76 23.08
C SER A 4 -0.99 -1.48 23.68
N LEU A 5 -1.08 -0.39 22.92
CA LEU A 5 -0.64 0.94 23.33
C LEU A 5 -1.63 1.96 22.78
N LEU A 6 -2.00 2.94 23.61
CA LEU A 6 -2.85 4.05 23.22
C LEU A 6 -2.06 5.36 23.35
N PHE A 7 -1.86 6.02 22.22
CA PHE A 7 -1.31 7.37 22.21
C PHE A 7 -2.44 8.40 22.26
N LYS A 8 -2.37 9.32 23.22
CA LYS A 8 -3.24 10.51 23.21
C LYS A 8 -2.85 11.40 22.04
N ALA A 9 -3.85 12.02 21.41
CA ALA A 9 -3.65 13.07 20.42
C ALA A 9 -2.76 14.20 20.97
N ASN A 10 -2.18 14.99 20.07
CA ASN A 10 -1.51 16.23 20.43
C ASN A 10 -2.53 17.25 20.97
N ALA A 11 -2.04 18.33 21.58
CA ALA A 11 -2.91 19.36 22.19
C ALA A 11 -3.81 20.06 21.15
N ASP A 12 -3.38 20.12 19.89
CA ASP A 12 -4.12 20.64 18.74
C ASP A 12 -5.10 19.62 18.11
N GLY A 13 -5.21 18.42 18.70
CA GLY A 13 -6.06 17.33 18.20
C GLY A 13 -5.44 16.49 17.08
N SER A 14 -4.23 16.80 16.62
CA SER A 14 -3.56 16.02 15.56
C SER A 14 -3.09 14.63 16.05
N PRO A 15 -2.95 13.64 15.15
CA PRO A 15 -2.42 12.32 15.51
C PRO A 15 -1.01 12.41 16.09
N ARG A 16 -0.74 11.61 17.14
CA ARG A 16 0.59 11.55 17.79
C ARG A 16 1.71 11.15 16.83
N ILE A 17 1.40 10.24 15.91
CA ILE A 17 2.33 9.77 14.87
C ILE A 17 1.95 10.49 13.58
N PRO A 18 2.82 11.37 13.04
CA PRO A 18 2.53 12.06 11.79
C PRO A 18 2.47 11.10 10.61
N HIS A 19 1.64 11.45 9.62
CA HIS A 19 1.61 10.75 8.35
C HIS A 19 3.00 10.67 7.72
N ASP A 20 3.28 9.56 7.04
CA ASP A 20 4.48 9.32 6.24
C ASP A 20 5.79 9.24 7.04
N THR A 21 5.68 9.09 8.35
CA THR A 21 6.83 8.82 9.23
C THR A 21 7.09 7.32 9.38
N LYS A 22 8.37 6.96 9.51
CA LYS A 22 8.82 5.59 9.74
C LYS A 22 8.63 5.19 11.20
N TYR A 23 8.29 3.93 11.46
CA TYR A 23 8.21 3.38 12.81
C TYR A 23 8.62 1.90 12.86
N LYS A 24 9.02 1.41 14.04
CA LYS A 24 9.24 -0.01 14.33
C LYS A 24 8.69 -0.37 15.71
N ILE A 25 8.41 -1.65 15.90
CA ILE A 25 8.09 -2.23 17.21
C ILE A 25 9.42 -2.68 17.82
N ASN A 26 9.79 -2.12 18.96
CA ASN A 26 10.91 -2.61 19.74
C ASN A 26 10.42 -3.71 20.68
N ILE A 27 11.05 -4.88 20.62
CA ILE A 27 10.75 -6.04 21.45
C ILE A 27 11.97 -6.33 22.30
N GLU A 28 11.79 -6.39 23.61
CA GLU A 28 12.79 -6.85 24.56
C GLU A 28 12.47 -8.29 24.99
N ALA A 29 13.39 -9.21 24.70
CA ALA A 29 13.26 -10.61 25.11
C ALA A 29 13.62 -10.78 26.60
N SER A 30 13.24 -11.91 27.20
CA SER A 30 13.50 -12.21 28.62
C SER A 30 14.98 -12.22 29.00
N ASN A 31 15.88 -12.43 28.03
CA ASN A 31 17.34 -12.36 28.21
C ASN A 31 17.91 -10.94 28.02
N GLY A 32 17.06 -9.91 27.93
CA GLY A 32 17.44 -8.51 27.71
C GLY A 32 17.80 -8.14 26.27
N THR A 33 17.72 -9.08 25.31
CA THR A 33 17.99 -8.78 23.89
C THR A 33 16.91 -7.89 23.31
N LYS A 34 17.29 -6.77 22.70
CA LYS A 34 16.39 -5.84 22.02
C LYS A 34 16.37 -6.07 20.51
N MET A 35 15.18 -6.01 19.94
CA MET A 35 14.95 -6.30 18.52
C MET A 35 13.93 -5.33 17.96
N ASP A 36 14.29 -4.63 16.89
CA ASP A 36 13.31 -3.87 16.12
C ASP A 36 12.65 -4.77 15.07
N ARG A 37 11.32 -4.71 15.01
CA ARG A 37 10.51 -5.45 14.05
C ARG A 37 9.55 -4.53 13.34
N ASN A 38 9.35 -4.84 12.07
CA ASN A 38 8.24 -4.29 11.32
C ASN A 38 6.92 -4.88 11.86
N SER A 39 5.89 -4.04 11.94
CA SER A 39 4.56 -4.49 12.36
C SER A 39 3.97 -5.43 11.31
N ALA A 40 3.53 -6.62 11.73
CA ALA A 40 2.82 -7.55 10.86
C ALA A 40 1.53 -6.97 10.24
N TRP A 41 1.03 -5.86 10.79
CA TRP A 41 -0.22 -5.20 10.37
C TRP A 41 0.02 -3.83 9.72
N ALA A 42 1.27 -3.47 9.41
CA ALA A 42 1.53 -2.21 8.73
C ALA A 42 0.90 -2.20 7.33
N ARG A 43 0.29 -1.07 6.98
CA ARG A 43 -0.39 -0.89 5.68
C ARG A 43 0.51 -0.40 4.56
N PHE A 44 1.69 0.10 4.93
CA PHE A 44 2.63 0.67 3.97
C PHE A 44 4.06 0.51 4.47
N TYR A 45 4.96 0.30 3.52
CA TYR A 45 6.39 0.17 3.75
C TYR A 45 7.15 0.97 2.71
N LYS A 46 8.31 1.49 3.10
CA LYS A 46 9.28 2.07 2.17
C LYS A 46 10.59 1.34 2.30
N GLN A 47 11.19 0.99 1.16
CA GLN A 47 12.56 0.51 1.13
C GLN A 47 13.51 1.69 1.25
N ASP A 48 14.50 1.56 2.12
CA ASP A 48 15.59 2.50 2.21
C ASP A 48 16.61 2.20 1.09
N PRO A 49 16.92 3.17 0.19
CA PRO A 49 17.79 2.92 -0.94
C PRO A 49 19.27 2.72 -0.55
N LYS A 50 19.67 3.11 0.66
CA LYS A 50 21.05 2.96 1.15
C LYS A 50 21.25 1.61 1.82
N THR A 51 20.28 1.17 2.62
CA THR A 51 20.40 -0.08 3.40
C THR A 51 19.69 -1.26 2.75
N SER A 52 18.84 -1.03 1.76
CA SER A 52 17.93 -2.01 1.14
C SER A 52 16.90 -2.63 2.10
N LEU A 53 16.86 -2.20 3.37
CA LEU A 53 15.89 -2.66 4.35
C LEU A 53 14.54 -1.93 4.17
N TYR A 54 13.47 -2.59 4.56
CA TYR A 54 12.13 -1.99 4.60
C TYR A 54 11.79 -1.49 5.99
N ASP A 55 11.18 -0.31 6.05
CA ASP A 55 10.61 0.25 7.27
C ASP A 55 9.10 0.40 7.13
N CYS A 56 8.36 0.11 8.21
CA CYS A 56 6.94 0.46 8.28
C CYS A 56 6.78 1.98 8.21
N VAL A 57 5.74 2.43 7.51
CA VAL A 57 5.38 3.85 7.43
C VAL A 57 3.96 4.03 7.95
N PHE A 58 3.77 5.04 8.81
CA PHE A 58 2.44 5.37 9.31
C PHE A 58 1.61 6.04 8.20
N TRP A 59 0.74 5.23 7.59
CA TRP A 59 -0.05 5.65 6.44
C TRP A 59 -1.43 6.16 6.87
N ASN A 60 -1.51 7.46 7.14
CA ASN A 60 -2.75 8.18 7.43
C ASN A 60 -2.79 9.53 6.69
N PRO A 61 -2.88 9.52 5.34
CA PRO A 61 -2.85 10.76 4.57
C PRO A 61 -4.02 11.68 4.94
N PRO A 62 -3.80 13.01 5.00
CA PRO A 62 -4.85 13.98 5.34
C PRO A 62 -5.96 14.02 4.27
N GLN A 63 -5.58 13.80 3.00
CA GLN A 63 -6.48 13.68 1.87
C GLN A 63 -6.52 12.22 1.41
N LYS A 64 -7.68 11.57 1.52
CA LYS A 64 -7.88 10.18 1.08
C LYS A 64 -8.53 10.16 -0.30
N TYR A 65 -8.16 9.18 -1.11
CA TYR A 65 -8.83 8.96 -2.39
C TYR A 65 -10.31 8.62 -2.16
N SER A 66 -11.19 9.32 -2.87
CA SER A 66 -12.62 9.06 -2.89
C SER A 66 -12.98 8.31 -4.15
N TRP A 67 -13.60 7.14 -4.00
CA TRP A 67 -14.04 6.32 -5.12
C TRP A 67 -15.20 7.00 -5.84
N ASN A 68 -15.04 7.25 -7.13
CA ASN A 68 -16.04 7.94 -7.96
C ASN A 68 -16.89 6.99 -8.82
N HIS A 69 -16.58 5.69 -8.81
CA HIS A 69 -17.23 4.69 -9.65
C HIS A 69 -17.68 3.50 -8.79
N VAL A 70 -18.84 2.94 -9.14
CA VAL A 70 -19.34 1.71 -8.54
C VAL A 70 -18.63 0.49 -9.12
N ARG A 71 -18.62 -0.62 -8.38
CA ARG A 71 -18.11 -1.90 -8.88
C ARG A 71 -18.90 -2.33 -10.13
N PRO A 72 -18.25 -2.73 -11.23
CA PRO A 72 -18.95 -3.29 -12.39
C PRO A 72 -19.77 -4.53 -12.00
N VAL A 73 -20.97 -4.65 -12.54
CA VAL A 73 -21.84 -5.82 -12.33
C VAL A 73 -21.54 -6.83 -13.43
N ALA A 74 -21.17 -8.05 -13.03
CA ALA A 74 -21.00 -9.15 -13.97
C ALA A 74 -22.38 -9.53 -14.54
N GLN A 75 -22.46 -9.58 -15.87
CA GLN A 75 -23.64 -10.07 -16.57
C GLN A 75 -23.56 -11.61 -16.64
N PRO A 76 -24.59 -12.36 -16.18
CA PRO A 76 -24.57 -13.83 -16.18
C PRO A 76 -24.27 -14.47 -17.54
N GLU A 77 -24.66 -13.79 -18.62
CA GLU A 77 -24.47 -14.20 -20.01
C GLU A 77 -23.06 -13.90 -20.56
N GLN A 78 -22.27 -13.07 -19.87
CA GLN A 78 -20.94 -12.70 -20.33
C GLN A 78 -19.88 -13.69 -19.84
N SER A 79 -19.13 -14.25 -20.78
CA SER A 79 -17.93 -15.01 -20.47
C SER A 79 -16.84 -14.11 -19.87
N VAL A 80 -16.08 -14.65 -18.94
CA VAL A 80 -14.94 -13.99 -18.31
C VAL A 80 -13.75 -13.99 -19.27
N ARG A 81 -13.13 -12.81 -19.45
CA ARG A 81 -11.94 -12.58 -20.27
C ARG A 81 -10.96 -11.76 -19.43
N ILE A 82 -10.00 -12.47 -18.82
CA ILE A 82 -9.06 -11.93 -17.84
C ILE A 82 -7.82 -11.39 -18.54
N TYR A 83 -7.42 -10.17 -18.20
CA TYR A 83 -6.11 -9.63 -18.54
C TYR A 83 -5.14 -9.80 -17.37
N GLU A 84 -4.35 -10.87 -17.38
CA GLU A 84 -3.29 -11.06 -16.40
C GLU A 84 -2.17 -10.03 -16.59
N CYS A 85 -1.75 -9.36 -15.53
CA CYS A 85 -0.82 -8.25 -15.63
C CYS A 85 0.04 -8.06 -14.38
N HIS A 86 1.18 -7.38 -14.57
CA HIS A 86 2.09 -6.98 -13.50
C HIS A 86 2.46 -5.51 -13.64
N VAL A 87 1.98 -4.67 -12.70
CA VAL A 87 2.09 -3.20 -12.76
C VAL A 87 3.53 -2.73 -12.99
N GLY A 88 4.49 -3.24 -12.24
CA GLY A 88 5.86 -2.72 -12.23
C GLY A 88 6.63 -2.87 -13.55
N MET A 89 6.19 -3.76 -14.44
CA MET A 89 6.84 -4.05 -15.73
C MET A 89 5.94 -3.74 -16.93
N ALA A 90 4.85 -3.01 -16.71
CA ALA A 90 3.81 -2.81 -17.70
C ALA A 90 4.11 -1.73 -18.76
N GLN A 91 5.21 -0.98 -18.61
CA GLN A 91 5.65 0.08 -19.52
C GLN A 91 7.12 -0.09 -19.92
N GLU A 92 7.48 0.53 -21.04
CA GLU A 92 8.81 0.46 -21.66
C GLU A 92 9.81 1.50 -21.11
N PHE A 93 9.48 2.20 -20.03
CA PHE A 93 10.26 3.33 -19.51
C PHE A 93 11.66 2.98 -18.96
N GLY A 94 12.05 1.71 -18.90
CA GLY A 94 13.32 1.29 -18.28
C GLY A 94 13.39 1.54 -16.77
N ARG A 95 12.23 1.65 -16.10
CA ARG A 95 12.07 1.79 -14.64
C ARG A 95 10.88 0.98 -14.14
N VAL A 96 10.80 0.78 -12.84
CA VAL A 96 9.57 0.25 -12.22
C VAL A 96 8.42 1.22 -12.51
N SER A 97 7.38 0.72 -13.18
CA SER A 97 6.19 1.49 -13.54
C SER A 97 5.28 1.71 -12.32
N SER A 98 4.56 2.82 -12.29
CA SER A 98 3.68 3.18 -11.18
C SER A 98 2.24 2.67 -11.39
N TYR A 99 1.46 2.62 -10.31
CA TYR A 99 0.02 2.35 -10.40
C TYR A 99 -0.72 3.36 -11.29
N ARG A 100 -0.27 4.63 -11.32
CA ARG A 100 -0.86 5.66 -12.18
C ARG A 100 -0.52 5.44 -13.65
N ASP A 101 0.74 5.10 -13.95
CA ASP A 101 1.15 4.71 -15.31
C ASP A 101 0.25 3.57 -15.83
N PHE A 102 0.03 2.53 -15.02
CA PHE A 102 -0.84 1.41 -15.40
C PHE A 102 -2.29 1.85 -15.63
N ALA A 103 -2.83 2.69 -14.75
CA ALA A 103 -4.19 3.19 -14.87
C ALA A 103 -4.42 4.06 -16.12
N ASP A 104 -3.42 4.86 -16.50
CA ASP A 104 -3.49 5.76 -17.66
C ASP A 104 -3.27 5.05 -18.99
N TYR A 105 -2.33 4.10 -19.06
CA TYR A 105 -1.88 3.55 -20.33
C TYR A 105 -2.31 2.10 -20.59
N ASN A 106 -2.46 1.27 -19.55
CA ASN A 106 -2.82 -0.14 -19.72
C ASN A 106 -4.33 -0.36 -19.67
N LEU A 107 -5.04 0.22 -18.68
CA LEU A 107 -6.48 -0.01 -18.52
C LEU A 107 -7.32 0.37 -19.77
N PRO A 108 -7.04 1.48 -20.49
CA PRO A 108 -7.75 1.77 -21.74
C PRO A 108 -7.55 0.68 -22.80
N ARG A 109 -6.34 0.13 -22.91
CA ARG A 109 -6.02 -0.96 -23.86
C ARG A 109 -6.72 -2.26 -23.48
N CYS A 110 -6.74 -2.62 -22.19
CA CYS A 110 -7.47 -3.80 -21.71
C CYS A 110 -8.96 -3.72 -22.12
N LYS A 111 -9.56 -2.55 -21.93
CA LYS A 111 -10.95 -2.28 -22.33
C LYS A 111 -11.12 -2.34 -23.86
N GLU A 112 -10.23 -1.73 -24.62
CA GLU A 112 -10.24 -1.72 -26.09
C GLU A 112 -10.20 -3.13 -26.67
N TYR A 113 -9.36 -4.00 -26.12
CA TYR A 113 -9.25 -5.41 -26.54
C TYR A 113 -10.37 -6.31 -25.97
N GLY A 114 -11.36 -5.73 -25.28
CA GLY A 114 -12.58 -6.44 -24.86
C GLY A 114 -12.42 -7.32 -23.63
N TYR A 115 -11.32 -7.20 -22.87
CA TYR A 115 -11.19 -7.82 -21.55
C TYR A 115 -12.20 -7.20 -20.58
N ASN A 116 -12.77 -8.03 -19.72
CA ASN A 116 -13.78 -7.61 -18.75
C ASN A 116 -13.38 -7.92 -17.29
N VAL A 117 -12.17 -8.43 -17.07
CA VAL A 117 -11.54 -8.68 -15.77
C VAL A 117 -10.07 -8.28 -15.82
#